data_AF-A0A5E4IAR1-F1
#
_entry.id   AF-A0A5E4IAR1-F1
#
_cell.length_a   1.000
_cell.length_b   1.000
_cell.length_c   1.000
_cell.angle_alpha   90.00
_cell.angle_beta   90.00
_cell.angle_gamma   90.00
#
_symmetry.space_group_name_H-M   'P 1'
#
loop_
_entity.id
_entity.type
_entity.pdbx_description
1 polymer ?
#
loop_
_entity_poly.entity_id
_entity_poly.type
_entity_poly.pdbx_seq_one_letter_code
_entity_poly.pdbx_strand_id
1 'polypeptide(L)'
;MDLSSIQPLENVQFIQGDITQAETIVRIKDLMNSRRADLVLSDMSPDISGCYSVDQARSAWLCECALRVVDQILKQGGHFICKIFEGEDTIKFIEKVKHRFIVVKTFSPEASRKSSSEVYIIAKSFKK
;
A
#
# COMPACT_ATOMS: atom_id res chain seq x y z
N MET A 1 2.29 0.31 10.70
CA MET A 1 0.90 0.41 11.21
C MET A 1 0.23 -0.87 10.82
N ASP A 2 -0.55 -1.45 11.72
CA ASP A 2 -1.31 -2.67 11.46
C ASP A 2 -2.56 -2.70 12.35
N LEU A 3 -3.56 -3.52 12.00
CA LEU A 3 -4.70 -3.81 12.86
C LEU A 3 -4.26 -4.60 14.10
N SER A 4 -3.28 -5.50 13.92
CA SER A 4 -2.74 -6.35 14.97
C SER A 4 -1.62 -5.65 15.73
N SER A 5 -1.59 -5.81 17.04
CA SER A 5 -0.46 -5.33 17.86
C SER A 5 0.81 -6.15 17.57
N ILE A 6 1.97 -5.50 17.63
CA ILE A 6 3.28 -6.17 17.61
C ILE A 6 4.05 -5.86 18.89
N GLN A 7 5.07 -6.66 19.18
CA GLN A 7 6.02 -6.29 20.23
C GLN A 7 6.76 -5.01 19.83
N PRO A 8 7.06 -4.10 20.78
CA PRO A 8 7.84 -2.91 20.49
C PRO A 8 9.19 -3.27 19.87
N LEU A 9 9.56 -2.54 18.82
CA LEU A 9 10.84 -2.69 18.13
C LEU A 9 11.66 -1.42 18.30
N GLU A 10 12.96 -1.57 18.51
CA GLU A 10 13.87 -0.44 18.62
C GLU A 10 13.85 0.39 17.33
N ASN A 11 13.85 1.72 17.45
CA ASN A 11 13.80 2.67 16.33
C ASN A 11 12.53 2.58 15.45
N VAL A 12 11.49 1.87 15.90
CA VAL A 12 10.21 1.78 15.20
C VAL A 12 9.11 2.42 16.05
N GLN A 13 8.43 3.41 15.48
CA GLN A 13 7.18 3.89 16.05
C GLN A 13 6.01 3.14 15.43
N PHE A 14 5.32 2.35 16.25
CA PHE A 14 4.19 1.55 15.82
C PHE A 14 2.87 2.26 16.13
N ILE A 15 1.97 2.25 15.15
CA ILE A 15 0.57 2.63 15.32
C ILE A 15 -0.26 1.39 15.09
N GLN A 16 -1.01 0.98 16.12
CA GLN A 16 -2.13 0.06 15.94
C GLN A 16 -3.33 0.86 15.45
N GLY A 17 -3.90 0.49 14.30
CA GLY A 17 -5.02 1.19 13.70
C GLY A 17 -5.41 0.63 12.35
N ASP A 18 -6.50 1.14 11.81
CA ASP A 18 -7.02 0.78 10.49
C ASP A 18 -6.72 1.90 9.49
N ILE A 19 -6.06 1.58 8.38
CA ILE A 19 -5.71 2.54 7.31
C ILE A 19 -6.94 3.24 6.71
N THR A 20 -8.11 2.62 6.81
CA THR A 20 -9.37 3.13 6.24
C THR A 20 -9.95 4.25 7.09
N GLN A 21 -9.52 4.35 8.35
CA GLN A 21 -10.00 5.33 9.32
C GLN A 21 -9.15 6.59 9.28
N ALA A 22 -9.82 7.75 9.22
CA ALA A 22 -9.15 9.05 9.18
C ALA A 22 -8.27 9.30 10.42
N GLU A 23 -8.69 8.81 11.59
CA GLU A 23 -7.94 8.93 12.84
C GLU A 23 -6.53 8.31 12.73
N THR A 24 -6.41 7.14 12.11
CA THR A 24 -5.10 6.49 11.89
C THR A 24 -4.17 7.38 11.07
N ILE A 25 -4.71 8.04 10.04
CA ILE A 25 -3.95 8.94 9.17
C ILE A 25 -3.50 10.19 9.94
N VAL A 26 -4.37 10.74 10.81
CA VAL A 26 -4.03 11.86 11.69
C VAL A 26 -2.86 11.47 12.61
N ARG A 27 -2.96 10.32 13.29
CA ARG A 27 -1.89 9.81 14.16
C ARG A 27 -0.57 9.62 13.42
N ILE A 28 -0.60 9.10 12.18
CA ILE A 28 0.60 8.97 11.34
C ILE A 28 1.22 10.36 11.08
N LYS A 29 0.40 11.34 10.69
CA LYS A 29 0.89 12.71 10.43
C LYS A 29 1.47 13.37 11.67
N ASP A 30 0.86 13.17 12.83
CA ASP A 30 1.33 13.71 14.10
C ASP A 30 2.72 13.15 14.45
N LEU A 31 2.92 11.84 14.35
CA LEU A 31 4.24 11.23 14.59
C LEU A 31 5.32 11.69 13.59
N MET A 32 4.90 12.01 12.36
CA MET A 32 5.81 12.55 11.35
C MET A 32 6.26 13.99 11.67
N ASN A 33 5.58 14.72 12.56
CA ASN A 33 5.93 16.08 12.99
C ASN A 33 6.19 17.01 11.80
N SER A 34 5.18 17.18 10.93
CA SER A 34 5.25 17.97 9.67
C SER A 34 6.20 17.44 8.59
N ARG A 35 7.00 16.40 8.85
CA ARG A 35 7.80 15.75 7.81
C ARG A 35 6.90 15.03 6.80
N ARG A 36 7.49 14.64 5.68
CA ARG A 36 6.88 13.80 4.65
C ARG A 36 7.72 12.54 4.47
N ALA A 37 7.07 11.45 4.11
CA ALA A 37 7.71 10.15 3.98
C ALA A 37 8.52 10.09 2.68
N ASP A 38 9.68 9.43 2.73
CA ASP A 38 10.47 9.10 1.55
C ASP A 38 9.88 7.89 0.80
N LEU A 39 9.31 6.95 1.55
CA LEU A 39 8.71 5.72 1.06
C LEU A 39 7.43 5.41 1.83
N VAL A 40 6.38 5.02 1.11
CA VAL A 40 5.23 4.31 1.66
C VAL A 40 5.27 2.88 1.13
N LEU A 41 5.27 1.90 2.03
CA LEU A 41 5.23 0.48 1.70
C LEU A 41 3.95 -0.13 2.31
N SER A 42 3.17 -0.82 1.48
CA SER A 42 1.95 -1.51 1.88
C SER A 42 2.03 -2.99 1.53
N ASP A 43 2.18 -3.84 2.55
CA ASP A 43 2.09 -5.29 2.41
C ASP A 43 0.74 -5.85 2.91
N MET A 44 -0.29 -5.00 2.92
CA MET A 44 -1.64 -5.38 3.36
C MET A 44 -2.20 -6.52 2.49
N SER A 45 -2.87 -7.47 3.13
CA SER A 45 -3.60 -8.55 2.51
C SER A 45 -5.02 -8.57 3.08
N PRO A 46 -6.06 -8.82 2.27
CA PRO A 46 -7.38 -9.08 2.81
C PRO A 46 -7.42 -10.43 3.53
N ASP A 47 -8.43 -10.60 4.37
CA ASP A 47 -8.84 -11.91 4.84
C ASP A 47 -9.29 -12.76 3.64
N ILE A 48 -8.54 -13.84 3.38
CA ILE A 48 -8.75 -14.72 2.24
C ILE A 48 -10.06 -15.48 2.44
N SER A 49 -11.05 -15.18 1.61
CA SER A 49 -12.35 -15.85 1.62
C SER A 49 -12.32 -17.20 0.91
N GLY A 50 -11.31 -17.44 0.07
CA GLY A 50 -11.24 -18.60 -0.83
C GLY A 50 -11.99 -18.38 -2.14
N CYS A 51 -12.73 -17.27 -2.27
CA CYS A 51 -13.30 -16.82 -3.53
C CYS A 51 -12.34 -15.82 -4.19
N TYR A 52 -11.62 -16.28 -5.21
CA TYR A 52 -10.52 -15.55 -5.81
C TYR A 52 -10.91 -14.14 -6.29
N SER A 53 -12.06 -13.98 -6.94
CA SER A 53 -12.55 -12.69 -7.40
C SER A 53 -12.82 -11.69 -6.26
N VAL A 54 -13.39 -12.18 -5.16
CA VAL A 54 -13.64 -11.36 -3.96
C VAL A 54 -12.31 -10.95 -3.32
N ASP A 55 -11.36 -11.89 -3.23
CA ASP A 55 -10.05 -11.63 -2.62
C ASP A 55 -9.23 -10.64 -3.45
N GLN A 56 -9.27 -10.73 -4.79
CA GLN A 56 -8.68 -9.75 -5.71
C GLN A 56 -9.29 -8.35 -5.55
N ALA A 57 -10.62 -8.25 -5.53
CA ALA A 57 -11.31 -6.97 -5.39
C ALA A 57 -11.00 -6.30 -4.04
N ARG A 58 -10.96 -7.08 -2.96
CA ARG A 58 -10.57 -6.59 -1.62
C ARG A 58 -9.10 -6.15 -1.59
N SER A 59 -8.21 -6.90 -2.24
CA SER A 59 -6.80 -6.53 -2.35
C SER A 59 -6.63 -5.20 -3.09
N ALA A 60 -7.27 -5.04 -4.25
CA ALA A 60 -7.25 -3.78 -5.00
C ALA A 60 -7.80 -2.60 -4.16
N TRP A 61 -8.88 -2.81 -3.41
CA TRP A 61 -9.43 -1.79 -2.52
C TRP A 61 -8.45 -1.38 -1.40
N LEU A 62 -7.72 -2.32 -0.80
CA LEU A 62 -6.66 -2.00 0.17
C LEU A 62 -5.53 -1.18 -0.47
N CYS A 63 -5.13 -1.51 -1.70
CA CYS A 63 -4.14 -0.72 -2.44
C CYS A 63 -4.62 0.72 -2.69
N GLU A 64 -5.92 0.91 -3.01
CA GLU A 64 -6.54 2.23 -3.17
C GLU A 64 -6.56 3.01 -1.84
N CYS A 65 -6.79 2.34 -0.71
CA CYS A 65 -6.66 2.96 0.61
C CYS A 65 -5.23 3.45 0.86
N ALA A 66 -4.23 2.61 0.56
CA ALA A 66 -2.82 2.99 0.69
C ALA A 66 -2.45 4.18 -0.21
N LEU A 67 -2.91 4.19 -1.47
CA LEU A 67 -2.66 5.27 -2.41
C LEU A 67 -3.29 6.60 -1.95
N ARG A 68 -4.45 6.57 -1.30
CA ARG A 68 -5.05 7.77 -0.68
C ARG A 68 -4.21 8.33 0.48
N VAL A 69 -3.46 7.49 1.19
CA VAL A 69 -2.54 7.94 2.23
C VAL A 69 -1.27 8.53 1.63
N VAL A 70 -0.76 7.94 0.55
CA VAL A 70 0.37 8.48 -0.23
C VAL A 70 0.15 9.95 -0.58
N ASP A 71 -1.03 10.29 -1.12
CA ASP A 71 -1.38 11.67 -1.51
C ASP A 71 -1.27 12.69 -0.34
N GLN A 72 -1.31 12.22 0.91
CA GLN A 72 -1.32 13.06 2.09
C GLN A 72 0.03 13.13 2.82
N ILE A 73 0.86 12.09 2.71
CA ILE A 73 2.07 11.95 3.54
C ILE A 73 3.36 11.79 2.75
N LEU A 74 3.30 11.38 1.48
CA LEU A 74 4.50 11.15 0.67
C LEU A 74 5.07 12.48 0.16
N LYS A 75 6.40 12.61 0.18
CA LYS A 75 7.08 13.79 -0.36
C LYS A 75 7.14 13.76 -1.88
N GLN A 76 7.30 14.93 -2.51
CA GLN A 76 7.64 15.01 -3.94
C GLN A 76 8.93 14.21 -4.21
N GLY A 77 8.92 13.39 -5.26
CA GLY A 77 10.04 12.50 -5.59
C GLY A 77 10.12 11.23 -4.72
N GLY A 78 9.25 11.07 -3.72
CA GLY A 78 9.16 9.88 -2.90
C GLY A 78 8.68 8.64 -3.67
N HIS A 79 8.62 7.50 -2.98
CA HIS A 79 8.35 6.20 -3.57
C HIS A 79 7.16 5.51 -2.91
N PHE A 80 6.47 4.67 -3.67
CA PHE A 80 5.36 3.87 -3.19
C PHE A 80 5.51 2.43 -3.67
N ILE A 81 5.32 1.49 -2.77
CA ILE A 81 5.31 0.07 -3.08
C ILE A 81 4.06 -0.53 -2.44
N CYS A 82 3.30 -1.32 -3.20
CA CYS A 82 2.20 -2.09 -2.63
C CYS A 82 2.09 -3.49 -3.23
N LYS A 83 1.71 -4.43 -2.39
CA LYS A 83 1.26 -5.76 -2.77
C LYS A 83 -0.18 -5.71 -3.30
N ILE A 84 -0.44 -6.38 -4.41
CA ILE A 84 -1.78 -6.61 -4.97
C ILE A 84 -1.92 -8.07 -5.39
N PHE A 85 -3.10 -8.65 -5.20
CA PHE A 85 -3.47 -9.90 -5.87
C PHE A 85 -3.97 -9.57 -7.27
N GLU A 86 -3.22 -10.01 -8.27
CA GLU A 86 -3.49 -9.69 -9.67
C GLU A 86 -4.88 -10.20 -10.08
N GLY A 87 -5.68 -9.30 -10.65
CA GLY A 87 -7.05 -9.53 -11.09
C GLY A 87 -7.58 -8.43 -11.99
N GLU A 88 -8.89 -8.41 -12.19
CA GLU A 88 -9.55 -7.51 -13.15
C GLU A 88 -9.27 -6.01 -12.87
N ASP A 89 -9.20 -5.62 -11.60
CA ASP A 89 -8.97 -4.23 -11.20
C ASP A 89 -7.49 -3.80 -11.23
N THR A 90 -6.54 -4.71 -11.42
CA THR A 90 -5.10 -4.42 -11.31
C THR A 90 -4.63 -3.38 -12.33
N ILE A 91 -5.06 -3.51 -13.59
CA ILE A 91 -4.69 -2.57 -14.66
C ILE A 91 -5.21 -1.17 -14.33
N LYS A 92 -6.48 -1.08 -13.91
CA LYS A 92 -7.11 0.20 -13.54
C LYS A 92 -6.38 0.87 -12.37
N PHE A 93 -5.97 0.09 -11.38
CA PHE A 93 -5.18 0.60 -10.27
C PHE A 93 -3.80 1.09 -10.72
N ILE A 94 -3.09 0.32 -11.57
CA ILE A 94 -1.78 0.73 -12.12
C ILE A 94 -1.87 2.06 -12.87
N GLU A 95 -2.92 2.29 -13.66
CA GLU A 95 -3.11 3.57 -14.35
C GLU A 95 -3.26 4.74 -13.37
N LYS A 96 -4.02 4.57 -12.28
CA LYS A 96 -4.10 5.58 -11.21
C LYS A 96 -2.75 5.89 -10.56
N VAL A 97 -1.90 4.88 -10.41
CA VAL A 97 -0.53 5.03 -9.90
C VAL A 97 0.35 5.75 -10.92
N LYS A 98 0.26 5.43 -12.22
CA LYS A 98 1.02 6.10 -13.29
C LYS A 98 0.72 7.60 -13.40
N HIS A 99 -0.51 8.02 -13.11
CA HIS A 99 -0.84 9.44 -13.03
C HIS A 99 -0.04 10.17 -11.95
N ARG A 100 0.29 9.50 -10.84
CA ARG A 100 0.98 10.06 -9.67
C ARG A 100 2.49 9.89 -9.68
N PHE A 101 3.06 8.96 -10.45
CA PHE A 101 4.48 8.56 -10.35
C PHE A 101 5.18 8.55 -11.71
N ILE A 102 6.49 8.85 -11.75
CA ILE A 102 7.25 8.93 -13.02
C ILE A 102 7.43 7.55 -13.61
N VAL A 103 7.78 6.59 -12.76
CA VAL A 103 8.05 5.21 -13.19
C VAL A 103 7.16 4.30 -12.36
N VAL A 104 6.43 3.41 -13.04
CA VAL A 104 5.65 2.35 -12.39
C VAL A 104 6.04 1.03 -13.03
N LYS A 105 6.46 0.07 -12.21
CA LYS A 105 6.82 -1.28 -12.64
C LYS A 105 6.08 -2.30 -11.77
N THR A 106 5.80 -3.46 -12.34
CA THR A 106 5.31 -4.62 -11.59
C THR A 106 6.46 -5.60 -11.36
N PHE A 107 6.42 -6.29 -10.23
CA PHE A 107 7.37 -7.34 -9.87
C PHE A 107 6.60 -8.51 -9.26
N SER A 108 6.74 -9.69 -9.86
CA SER A 108 6.15 -10.93 -9.36
C SER A 108 7.27 -11.79 -8.78
N PRO A 109 7.25 -12.13 -7.48
CA PRO A 109 8.25 -13.02 -6.90
C PRO A 109 8.15 -14.43 -7.51
N GLU A 110 9.29 -15.08 -7.74
CA GLU A 110 9.36 -16.46 -8.27
C GLU A 110 8.66 -17.49 -7.36
N ALA A 111 8.50 -17.17 -6.07
CA ALA A 111 7.85 -18.02 -5.07
C ALA A 111 6.31 -17.89 -5.03
N SER A 112 5.71 -17.05 -5.88
CA SER A 112 4.24 -16.89 -5.92
C SER A 112 3.57 -18.19 -6.37
N ARG A 113 2.63 -18.70 -5.56
CA ARG A 113 1.89 -19.93 -5.88
C ARG A 113 0.95 -19.66 -7.06
N LYS A 114 0.81 -20.63 -7.98
CA LYS A 114 -0.09 -20.55 -9.16
C LYS A 114 -1.55 -20.17 -8.86
N SER A 115 -2.00 -20.29 -7.61
CA SER A 115 -3.36 -19.98 -7.15
C SER A 115 -3.54 -18.57 -6.59
N SER A 116 -2.46 -17.79 -6.43
CA SER A 116 -2.49 -16.41 -5.94
C SER A 116 -1.32 -15.64 -6.57
N SER A 117 -1.59 -14.99 -7.70
CA SER A 117 -0.62 -14.16 -8.42
C SER A 117 -0.37 -12.87 -7.65
N GLU A 118 0.38 -12.97 -6.56
CA GLU A 118 0.85 -11.82 -5.80
C GLU A 118 1.85 -11.02 -6.66
N VAL A 119 1.55 -9.74 -6.84
CA VAL A 119 2.37 -8.80 -7.60
C VAL A 119 2.65 -7.58 -6.74
N TYR A 120 3.89 -7.09 -6.80
CA TYR A 120 4.27 -5.82 -6.22
C TYR A 120 4.26 -4.74 -7.29
N ILE A 121 3.53 -3.66 -7.04
CA ILE A 121 3.60 -2.45 -7.84
C ILE A 121 4.64 -1.53 -7.20
N ILE A 122 5.71 -1.23 -7.96
CA ILE A 122 6.82 -0.39 -7.55
C ILE A 122 6.71 0.94 -8.31
N ALA A 123 6.36 2.00 -7.58
CA ALA A 123 6.15 3.33 -8.12
C ALA A 123 7.22 4.31 -7.60
N LYS A 124 7.97 4.91 -8.53
CA LYS A 124 9.10 5.80 -8.23
C LYS A 124 8.82 7.22 -8.68
N SER A 125 9.39 8.14 -7.91
CA SER A 125 9.30 9.58 -8.08
C SER A 125 7.86 10.10 -8.14
N PHE A 126 7.27 10.34 -6.96
CA PHE A 126 5.96 10.96 -6.84
C PHE A 126 5.95 12.36 -7.49
N LYS A 127 5.01 12.58 -8.42
CA LYS A 127 4.81 13.80 -9.22
C LYS A 127 3.75 14.73 -8.65
N LYS A 128 2.78 14.18 -7.90
CA LYS A 128 1.47 14.73 -7.51
C LYS A 128 0.38 14.45 -8.53
#